data_AF-A0A256YMK7-F1
#
_entry.id   AF-A0A256YMK7-F1
#
_cell.length_a   1.000
_cell.length_b   1.000
_cell.length_c   1.000
_cell.angle_alpha   90.00
_cell.angle_beta   90.00
_cell.angle_gamma   90.00
#
_symmetry.space_group_name_H-M   'P 1'
#
loop_
_entity.id
_entity.type
_entity.pdbx_description
1 polymer ?
#
loop_
_entity_poly.entity_id
_entity_poly.type
_entity_poly.pdbx_seq_one_letter_code
_entity_poly.pdbx_strand_id
1 'polypeptide(L)'
;MKIITLNVKNLDKLVKELESKGYSIEHGSHAVLLDHSELTSFRVRKNGKEYGVFIIHYITPYYRVEASNIVDDEEYLRRLIEIRHSGEKWGIPVNPIYAIIFNDEIINFLENYNDDYPVKDGEELVNVYRRRNPNYKSIPYTLLAKILDELRH
;
A
#
# COMPACT_ATOMS: atom_id res chain seq x y z
N MET A 1 -7.98 15.96 14.03
CA MET A 1 -7.03 15.25 13.15
C MET A 1 -6.13 14.39 14.02
N LYS A 2 -6.01 13.10 13.71
CA LYS A 2 -5.14 12.13 14.42
C LYS A 2 -4.34 11.36 13.38
N ILE A 3 -3.07 11.08 13.65
CA ILE A 3 -2.27 10.21 12.79
C ILE A 3 -2.18 8.85 13.48
N ILE A 4 -2.53 7.78 12.77
CA ILE A 4 -2.41 6.40 13.24
C ILE A 4 -1.62 5.57 12.22
N THR A 5 -1.07 4.45 12.68
CA THR A 5 -0.37 3.47 11.84
C THR A 5 -1.12 2.16 11.86
N LEU A 6 -1.23 1.53 10.69
CA LEU A 6 -1.95 0.26 10.51
C LEU A 6 -1.01 -0.79 9.95
N ASN A 7 -0.99 -1.97 10.57
CA ASN A 7 -0.25 -3.12 10.08
C ASN A 7 -1.17 -3.94 9.16
N VAL A 8 -1.13 -3.64 7.86
CA VAL A 8 -1.96 -4.27 6.83
C VAL A 8 -1.07 -5.12 5.95
N LYS A 9 -1.47 -6.36 5.67
CA LYS A 9 -0.75 -7.30 4.81
C LYS A 9 -1.38 -7.42 3.43
N ASN A 10 -2.65 -7.06 3.29
CA ASN A 10 -3.46 -7.19 2.09
C ASN A 10 -4.26 -5.91 1.84
N LEU A 11 -3.71 -5.05 0.98
CA LEU A 11 -4.29 -3.75 0.66
C LEU A 11 -5.69 -3.88 0.04
N ASP A 12 -5.89 -4.85 -0.84
CA ASP A 12 -7.18 -5.07 -1.50
C ASP A 12 -8.26 -5.50 -0.51
N LYS A 13 -7.90 -6.30 0.50
CA LYS A 13 -8.83 -6.67 1.57
C LYS A 13 -9.21 -5.47 2.41
N LEU A 14 -8.26 -4.60 2.77
CA LEU A 14 -8.56 -3.37 3.50
C LEU A 14 -9.55 -2.48 2.72
N VAL A 15 -9.27 -2.26 1.44
CA VAL A 15 -10.14 -1.46 0.55
C VAL A 15 -11.54 -2.06 0.48
N LYS A 16 -11.67 -3.37 0.23
CA LYS A 16 -12.97 -4.05 0.17
C LYS A 16 -13.73 -3.96 1.49
N GLU A 17 -13.06 -4.08 2.63
CA GLU A 17 -13.71 -3.96 3.93
C GLU A 17 -14.19 -2.53 4.20
N LEU A 18 -13.42 -1.51 3.81
CA LEU A 18 -13.88 -0.12 3.86
C LEU A 18 -15.11 0.08 2.97
N GLU A 19 -15.07 -0.39 1.73
CA GLU A 19 -16.20 -0.30 0.80
C GLU A 19 -17.46 -1.00 1.35
N SER A 20 -17.31 -2.19 1.94
CA SER A 20 -18.40 -2.93 2.57
C SER A 20 -19.07 -2.19 3.73
N LYS A 21 -18.36 -1.23 4.36
CA LYS A 21 -18.86 -0.37 5.44
C LYS A 21 -19.45 0.95 4.94
N GLY A 22 -19.60 1.08 3.63
CA GLY A 22 -20.19 2.23 2.96
C GLY A 22 -19.21 3.40 2.76
N TYR A 23 -17.90 3.14 2.86
CA TYR A 23 -16.91 4.14 2.49
C TYR A 23 -16.63 4.09 0.97
N SER A 24 -16.39 5.24 0.35
CA SER A 24 -15.85 5.37 -0.98
C SER A 24 -14.36 5.71 -0.91
N ILE A 25 -13.56 5.12 -1.79
CA ILE A 25 -12.13 5.34 -1.87
C ILE A 25 -11.81 6.20 -3.09
N GLU A 26 -11.23 7.38 -2.88
CA GLU A 26 -10.71 8.25 -3.94
C GLU A 26 -9.20 8.12 -3.99
N HIS A 27 -8.65 7.60 -5.09
CA HIS A 27 -7.21 7.47 -5.27
C HIS A 27 -6.56 8.84 -5.48
N GLY A 28 -5.50 9.11 -4.71
CA GLY A 28 -4.71 10.32 -4.78
C GLY A 28 -3.43 10.15 -5.59
N SER A 29 -2.37 10.82 -5.14
CA SER A 29 -1.04 10.71 -5.77
C SER A 29 -0.56 9.27 -5.77
N HIS A 30 0.01 8.84 -6.90
CA HIS A 30 0.57 7.51 -7.11
C HIS A 30 1.92 7.61 -7.82
N ALA A 31 2.90 6.83 -7.39
CA ALA A 31 4.23 6.74 -7.98
C ALA A 31 4.75 5.31 -7.91
N VAL A 32 5.39 4.87 -9.00
CA VAL A 32 6.25 3.68 -9.02
C VAL A 32 7.68 4.14 -8.73
N LEU A 33 8.33 3.51 -7.77
CA LEU A 33 9.67 3.88 -7.30
C LEU A 33 10.76 3.03 -7.98
N LEU A 34 12.01 3.51 -7.94
CA LEU A 34 13.16 2.82 -8.54
C LEU A 34 13.48 1.48 -7.88
N ASP A 35 12.98 1.23 -6.68
CA ASP A 35 13.11 -0.04 -5.98
C ASP A 35 11.95 -1.01 -6.27
N HIS A 36 11.14 -0.70 -7.30
CA HIS A 36 10.00 -1.48 -7.78
C HIS A 36 8.86 -1.61 -6.77
N SER A 37 8.85 -0.75 -5.75
CA SER A 37 7.69 -0.52 -4.91
C SER A 37 6.80 0.59 -5.48
N GLU A 38 5.63 0.73 -4.90
CA GLU A 38 4.66 1.77 -5.23
C GLU A 38 4.33 2.58 -3.98
N LEU A 39 4.29 3.90 -4.13
CA LEU A 39 3.83 4.83 -3.11
C LEU A 39 2.54 5.48 -3.59
N THR A 40 1.48 5.34 -2.83
CA THR A 40 0.18 5.92 -3.15
C THR A 40 -0.46 6.58 -1.94
N SER A 41 -1.52 7.34 -2.22
CA SER A 41 -2.46 7.80 -1.22
C SER A 41 -3.89 7.50 -1.65
N PHE A 42 -4.77 7.26 -0.69
CA PHE A 42 -6.21 7.32 -0.96
C PHE A 42 -6.93 8.15 0.10
N ARG A 43 -8.02 8.79 -0.30
CA ARG A 43 -8.96 9.48 0.59
C ARG A 43 -10.16 8.57 0.82
N VAL A 44 -10.53 8.41 2.08
CA VAL A 44 -11.70 7.64 2.50
C VAL A 44 -12.83 8.61 2.79
N ARG A 45 -13.95 8.45 2.12
CA ARG A 45 -15.12 9.31 2.26
C ARG A 45 -16.38 8.50 2.53
N LYS A 46 -17.37 9.10 3.18
CA LYS A 46 -18.71 8.52 3.36
C LYS A 46 -19.72 9.64 3.50
N ASN A 47 -20.81 9.57 2.74
CA ASN A 47 -21.85 10.59 2.69
C ASN A 47 -21.28 12.01 2.42
N GLY A 48 -20.34 12.12 1.47
CA GLY A 48 -19.70 13.39 1.08
C GLY A 48 -18.62 13.91 2.05
N LYS A 49 -18.51 13.36 3.26
CA LYS A 49 -17.52 13.75 4.28
C LYS A 49 -16.24 12.94 4.15
N GLU A 50 -15.10 13.57 4.37
CA GLU A 50 -13.80 12.91 4.41
C GLU A 50 -13.52 12.36 5.82
N TYR A 51 -13.12 11.09 5.90
CA TYR A 51 -12.83 10.38 7.15
C TYR A 51 -11.34 10.24 7.39
N GLY A 52 -10.55 10.14 6.32
CA GLY A 52 -9.11 10.20 6.42
C GLY A 52 -8.38 10.06 5.09
N VAL A 53 -7.08 10.33 5.15
CA VAL A 53 -6.13 10.12 4.05
C VAL A 53 -5.15 9.03 4.47
N PHE A 54 -4.95 8.04 3.61
CA PHE A 54 -4.08 6.90 3.87
C PHE A 54 -2.88 7.00 2.93
N ILE A 55 -1.68 6.85 3.48
CA ILE A 55 -0.41 6.85 2.75
C ILE A 55 0.15 5.44 2.80
N ILE A 56 0.38 4.87 1.63
CA ILE A 56 0.62 3.44 1.47
C ILE A 56 1.83 3.23 0.60
N HIS A 57 2.77 2.46 1.12
CA HIS A 57 3.97 2.05 0.42
C HIS A 57 3.97 0.52 0.36
N TYR A 58 3.92 -0.04 -0.85
CA TYR A 58 3.59 -1.43 -1.09
C TYR A 58 4.31 -2.01 -2.31
N ILE A 59 4.31 -3.33 -2.41
CA ILE A 59 4.76 -4.07 -3.59
C ILE A 59 3.57 -4.74 -4.28
N THR A 60 3.73 -5.06 -5.56
CA THR A 60 2.74 -5.70 -6.44
C THR A 60 3.28 -7.04 -6.97
N PRO A 61 2.50 -7.85 -7.71
CA PRO A 61 2.94 -9.14 -8.22
C PRO A 61 4.27 -9.10 -8.99
N TYR A 62 4.53 -8.01 -9.71
CA TYR A 62 5.76 -7.80 -10.47
C TYR A 62 7.03 -7.84 -9.61
N TYR A 63 6.93 -7.52 -8.32
CA TYR A 63 8.07 -7.58 -7.40
C TYR A 63 8.66 -8.99 -7.26
N ARG A 64 7.91 -10.06 -7.57
CA ARG A 64 8.46 -11.42 -7.60
C ARG A 64 9.61 -11.57 -8.60
N VAL A 65 9.53 -10.89 -9.74
CA VAL A 65 10.59 -10.93 -10.76
C VAL A 65 11.84 -10.27 -10.22
N GLU A 66 11.69 -9.11 -9.56
CA GLU A 66 12.78 -8.41 -8.90
C GLU A 66 13.43 -9.25 -7.79
N ALA A 67 12.60 -9.87 -6.96
CA ALA A 67 13.06 -10.73 -5.86
C ALA A 67 13.88 -11.93 -6.38
N SER A 68 13.63 -12.38 -7.61
CA SER A 68 14.26 -13.56 -8.22
C SER A 68 15.67 -13.32 -8.76
N ASN A 69 16.18 -12.07 -8.81
CA ASN A 69 17.53 -11.74 -9.30
C ASN A 69 17.84 -12.31 -10.69
N ILE A 70 16.88 -12.24 -11.61
CA ILE A 70 17.07 -12.70 -12.99
C ILE A 70 18.06 -11.75 -13.68
N VAL A 71 19.14 -12.31 -14.22
CA VAL A 71 20.22 -11.54 -14.88
C VAL A 71 20.01 -11.45 -16.40
N ASP A 72 19.25 -12.38 -16.97
CA ASP A 72 18.95 -12.44 -18.40
C ASP A 72 17.72 -11.58 -18.73
N ASP A 73 17.89 -10.61 -19.62
CA ASP A 73 16.85 -9.64 -19.98
C ASP A 73 15.64 -10.30 -20.65
N GLU A 74 15.85 -11.32 -21.49
CA GLU A 74 14.76 -12.01 -22.19
C GLU A 74 13.89 -12.80 -21.20
N GLU A 75 14.51 -13.56 -20.30
CA GLU A 75 13.84 -14.25 -19.21
C GLU A 75 13.11 -13.26 -18.27
N TYR A 76 13.76 -12.14 -17.92
CA TYR A 76 13.17 -11.12 -17.06
C TYR A 76 11.88 -10.54 -17.69
N LEU A 77 11.94 -10.14 -18.96
CA LEU A 77 10.76 -9.64 -19.69
C LEU A 77 9.67 -10.71 -19.82
N ARG A 78 10.05 -11.96 -20.10
CA ARG A 78 9.12 -13.09 -20.19
C ARG A 78 8.35 -13.27 -18.88
N ARG A 79 9.02 -13.21 -17.73
CA ARG A 79 8.38 -13.32 -16.40
C ARG A 79 7.43 -12.17 -16.11
N LEU A 80 7.78 -10.93 -16.47
CA LEU A 80 6.86 -9.80 -16.31
C LEU A 80 5.57 -9.98 -17.13
N ILE A 81 5.70 -10.51 -18.35
CA ILE A 81 4.55 -10.81 -19.23
C ILE A 81 3.69 -11.93 -18.62
N GLU A 82 4.30 -13.00 -18.10
CA GLU A 82 3.57 -14.09 -17.42
C GLU A 82 2.71 -13.54 -16.27
N ILE A 83 3.27 -12.68 -15.43
CA ILE A 83 2.54 -12.05 -14.32
C ILE A 83 1.36 -11.23 -14.84
N ARG A 84 1.58 -10.40 -15.87
CA ARG A 84 0.52 -9.59 -16.48
C ARG A 84 -0.66 -10.44 -16.96
N HIS A 85 -0.40 -11.64 -17.48
CA HIS A 85 -1.43 -12.55 -18.00
C HIS A 85 -1.97 -13.56 -16.98
N SER A 86 -1.35 -13.69 -15.80
CA SER A 86 -1.82 -14.58 -14.73
C SER A 86 -3.18 -14.18 -14.14
N GLY A 87 -3.57 -12.92 -14.29
CA GLY A 87 -4.75 -12.34 -13.63
C GLY A 87 -4.56 -12.05 -12.14
N GLU A 88 -3.37 -12.33 -11.60
CA GLU A 88 -3.04 -12.06 -10.21
C GLU A 88 -2.97 -10.56 -9.94
N LYS A 89 -3.68 -10.13 -8.90
CA LYS A 89 -3.72 -8.74 -8.44
C LYS A 89 -3.66 -8.75 -6.92
N TRP A 90 -2.69 -8.05 -6.38
CA TRP A 90 -2.59 -7.78 -4.95
C TRP A 90 -1.67 -6.58 -4.70
N GLY A 91 -1.86 -5.94 -3.57
CA GLY A 91 -0.91 -4.99 -2.99
C GLY A 91 -0.53 -5.43 -1.58
N ILE A 92 0.77 -5.58 -1.31
CA ILE A 92 1.29 -5.92 0.01
C ILE A 92 2.08 -4.72 0.56
N PRO A 93 1.59 -4.04 1.61
CA PRO A 93 2.33 -2.95 2.24
C PRO A 93 3.69 -3.42 2.78
N VAL A 94 4.74 -2.69 2.42
CA VAL A 94 6.10 -2.91 2.94
C VAL A 94 6.38 -2.06 4.18
N ASN A 95 5.59 -1.02 4.40
CA ASN A 95 5.50 -0.23 5.63
C ASN A 95 4.12 -0.35 6.28
N PRO A 96 4.01 -0.01 7.58
CA PRO A 96 2.71 0.34 8.15
C PRO A 96 2.06 1.43 7.30
N ILE A 97 0.76 1.30 7.07
CA ILE A 97 -0.02 2.35 6.41
C ILE A 97 -0.20 3.50 7.39
N TYR A 98 0.12 4.71 6.96
CA TYR A 98 -0.09 5.92 7.77
C TYR A 98 -1.45 6.49 7.41
N ALA A 99 -2.34 6.63 8.39
CA ALA A 99 -3.66 7.20 8.19
C ALA A 99 -3.81 8.51 8.98
N ILE A 100 -4.11 9.59 8.28
CA ILE A 100 -4.51 10.87 8.85
C ILE A 100 -6.04 10.83 8.97
N ILE A 101 -6.56 10.73 10.18
CA ILE A 101 -7.98 10.58 10.47
C ILE A 101 -8.59 11.94 10.85
N PHE A 102 -9.72 12.26 10.22
CA PHE A 102 -10.52 13.46 10.48
C PHE A 102 -11.81 13.17 11.24
N ASN A 103 -12.30 11.92 11.17
CA ASN A 103 -13.52 11.49 11.84
C ASN A 103 -13.30 10.15 12.56
N ASP A 104 -13.54 10.13 13.87
CA ASP A 104 -13.22 9.01 14.74
C ASP A 104 -14.12 7.76 14.52
N GLU A 105 -15.24 7.87 13.78
CA GLU A 105 -16.10 6.72 13.46
C GLU A 105 -15.32 5.58 12.80
N ILE A 106 -14.31 5.90 11.99
CA ILE A 106 -13.50 4.88 11.29
C ILE A 106 -12.47 4.21 12.22
N ILE A 107 -12.10 4.84 13.33
CA ILE A 107 -11.00 4.37 14.21
C ILE A 107 -11.29 3.00 14.77
N ASN A 108 -12.50 2.78 15.30
CA ASN A 108 -12.88 1.49 15.88
C ASN A 108 -12.75 0.34 14.87
N PHE A 109 -13.02 0.59 13.59
CA PHE A 109 -12.80 -0.41 12.55
C PHE A 109 -11.30 -0.66 12.35
N LEU A 110 -10.52 0.41 12.18
CA LEU A 110 -9.10 0.32 11.85
C LEU A 110 -8.26 -0.31 12.98
N GLU A 111 -8.58 0.00 14.24
CA GLU A 111 -7.89 -0.58 15.41
C GLU A 111 -8.12 -2.08 15.57
N ASN A 112 -9.26 -2.59 15.07
CA ASN A 112 -9.60 -4.01 15.11
C ASN A 112 -9.34 -4.73 13.78
N TYR A 113 -8.76 -4.04 12.79
CA TYR A 113 -8.48 -4.62 11.49
C TYR A 113 -7.30 -5.60 11.56
N ASN A 114 -7.48 -6.80 11.03
CA ASN A 114 -6.42 -7.77 10.87
C ASN A 114 -6.61 -8.61 9.61
N ASP A 115 -5.50 -8.94 8.96
CA ASP A 115 -5.47 -9.72 7.74
C ASP A 115 -4.24 -10.64 7.65
N ASP A 116 -4.26 -11.41 6.58
CA ASP A 116 -3.21 -12.32 6.17
C ASP A 116 -2.72 -11.92 4.79
N TYR A 117 -1.49 -12.33 4.45
CA TYR A 117 -0.95 -12.10 3.13
C TYR A 117 -1.86 -12.69 2.05
N PRO A 118 -2.07 -11.99 0.91
CA PRO A 118 -2.91 -12.47 -0.17
C PRO A 118 -2.32 -13.71 -0.88
N VAL A 119 -1.04 -14.00 -0.65
CA VAL A 119 -0.26 -15.04 -1.31
C VAL A 119 0.69 -15.71 -0.33
N LYS A 120 1.01 -16.99 -0.59
CA LYS A 120 1.82 -17.82 0.32
C LYS A 120 3.23 -17.28 0.55
N ASP A 121 3.81 -16.65 -0.45
CA ASP A 121 5.15 -16.07 -0.45
C ASP A 121 5.18 -14.60 -0.01
N GLY A 122 4.05 -14.03 0.43
CA GLY A 122 3.92 -12.60 0.70
C GLY A 122 4.87 -12.10 1.80
N GLU A 123 5.04 -12.88 2.87
CA GLU A 123 5.97 -12.53 3.96
C GLU A 123 7.43 -12.53 3.47
N GLU A 124 7.81 -13.53 2.68
CA GLU A 124 9.15 -13.64 2.11
C GLU A 124 9.45 -12.43 1.21
N LEU A 125 8.53 -12.05 0.33
CA LEU A 125 8.69 -10.90 -0.57
C LEU A 125 8.91 -9.60 0.20
N VAL A 126 8.14 -9.37 1.27
CA VAL A 126 8.32 -8.20 2.14
C VAL A 126 9.70 -8.22 2.81
N ASN A 127 10.14 -9.38 3.29
CA ASN A 127 11.43 -9.53 3.94
C ASN A 127 12.60 -9.30 2.97
N VAL A 128 12.50 -9.82 1.74
CA VAL A 128 13.46 -9.56 0.66
C VAL A 128 13.52 -8.06 0.36
N TYR A 129 12.37 -7.42 0.19
CA TYR A 129 12.28 -5.99 -0.07
C TYR A 129 12.96 -5.16 1.02
N ARG A 130 12.60 -5.39 2.29
CA ARG A 130 13.17 -4.63 3.42
C ARG A 130 14.66 -4.83 3.57
N ARG A 131 15.17 -6.04 3.27
CA ARG A 131 16.61 -6.33 3.30
C ARG A 131 17.38 -5.58 2.21
N ARG A 132 16.81 -5.46 1.01
CA ARG A 132 17.43 -4.75 -0.12
C ARG A 132 17.31 -3.22 0.02
N ASN A 133 16.28 -2.75 0.72
CA ASN A 133 15.96 -1.34 0.87
C ASN A 133 16.00 -0.93 2.35
N PRO A 134 17.17 -0.78 3.00
CA PRO A 134 17.26 -0.52 4.44
C PRO A 134 16.59 0.80 4.86
N ASN A 135 16.47 1.76 3.94
CA ASN A 135 15.86 3.06 4.16
C ASN A 135 14.36 3.11 3.84
N TYR A 136 13.71 1.97 3.56
CA TYR A 136 12.30 1.93 3.16
C TYR A 136 11.35 2.67 4.12
N LYS A 137 11.69 2.71 5.43
CA LYS A 137 10.89 3.38 6.46
C LYS A 137 10.72 4.88 6.25
N SER A 138 11.66 5.56 5.59
CA SER A 138 11.57 7.00 5.36
C SER A 138 10.75 7.37 4.11
N ILE A 139 10.50 6.43 3.20
CA ILE A 139 9.83 6.69 1.92
C ILE A 139 8.43 7.32 2.12
N PRO A 140 7.56 6.80 3.01
CA PRO A 140 6.23 7.38 3.20
C PRO A 140 6.24 8.78 3.82
N TYR A 141 7.31 9.18 4.52
CA TYR A 141 7.37 10.44 5.26
C TYR A 141 7.35 11.66 4.36
N THR A 142 7.93 11.58 3.17
CA THR A 142 7.91 12.70 2.21
C THR A 142 6.47 13.01 1.76
N LEU A 143 5.70 11.98 1.42
CA LEU A 143 4.30 12.16 1.03
C LEU A 143 3.43 12.56 2.22
N LEU A 144 3.66 11.97 3.39
CA LEU A 144 2.98 12.36 4.62
C LEU A 144 3.20 13.85 4.95
N ALA A 145 4.45 14.32 4.90
CA ALA A 145 4.78 15.73 5.16
C ALA A 145 4.07 16.67 4.17
N LYS A 146 4.07 16.32 2.88
CA LYS A 146 3.36 17.09 1.84
C LYS A 146 1.86 17.17 2.11
N ILE A 147 1.21 16.05 2.42
CA ILE A 147 -0.24 16.03 2.71
C ILE A 147 -0.54 16.84 3.97
N LEU A 148 0.28 16.74 5.02
CA LEU A 148 0.11 17.53 6.24
C LEU A 148 0.25 19.04 6.00
N ASP A 149 1.12 19.44 5.07
CA ASP A 149 1.29 20.82 4.66
C ASP A 149 0.06 21.33 3.89
N GLU A 150 -0.44 20.55 2.92
CA GLU A 150 -1.66 20.85 2.16
C GLU A 150 -2.91 20.99 3.06
N LEU A 151 -2.98 20.25 4.16
CA LEU A 151 -4.10 20.30 5.11
C LEU A 151 -4.05 21.50 6.07
N ARG A 152 -2.95 22.25 6.11
CA ARG A 152 -2.80 23.45 6.95
C ARG A 152 -3.26 24.73 6.27
N HIS A 153 -3.50 24.68 4.96
CA HIS A 153 -3.92 25.80 4.12
C HIS A 153 -5.39 25.66 3.71
#